data_AF-E2CBY0-F1
#
_entry.id   AF-E2CBY0-F1
#
_cell.length_a   1.000
_cell.length_b   1.000
_cell.length_c   1.000
_cell.angle_alpha   90.00
_cell.angle_beta   90.00
_cell.angle_gamma   90.00
#
_symmetry.space_group_name_H-M   'P 1'
#
loop_
_entity.id
_entity.type
_entity.pdbx_description
1 polymer ?
#
loop_
_entity_poly.entity_id
_entity_poly.type
_entity_poly.pdbx_seq_one_letter_code
_entity_poly.pdbx_strand_id
1 'polypeptide(L)'
;MRPFGGVRPAIKLVMDAMAKGGDYYYQSDIKAFFTKIPTAGIVAKVQSETHDEKLAALFEKGLEVNLANKDELLSYAKLFPSNGTGVAQGSSLSAFAGNVLLFDFDHQLNDMGVTAVRYIDDLLIVSGSERLLDQAIVFSEKHLSSFGFSLYPAVAGSDKAARGECKTGFNFLGCTVQTNRCVPSSASRVKTH
;
A
#
# COMPACT_ATOMS: atom_id res chain seq x y z
N MET A 1 -10.21 21.43 7.46
CA MET A 1 -9.10 20.47 7.30
C MET A 1 -9.71 19.13 6.91
N ARG A 2 -9.61 18.70 5.64
CA ARG A 2 -10.08 17.36 5.25
C ARG A 2 -8.92 16.39 5.50
N PRO A 3 -9.13 15.19 6.06
CA PRO A 3 -8.04 14.22 6.16
C PRO A 3 -7.56 13.91 4.74
N PHE A 4 -6.25 14.05 4.50
CA PHE A 4 -5.63 13.93 3.18
C PHE A 4 -5.61 12.48 2.64
N GLY A 5 -5.95 11.50 3.46
CA GLY A 5 -6.01 10.07 3.08
C GLY A 5 -7.40 9.46 3.19
N GLY A 6 -7.52 8.21 2.76
CA GLY A 6 -8.75 7.42 2.84
C GLY A 6 -9.19 6.84 1.48
N VAL A 7 -10.14 5.91 1.54
CA VAL A 7 -10.68 5.24 0.34
C VAL A 7 -11.27 6.25 -0.65
N ARG A 8 -12.03 7.25 -0.16
CA ARG A 8 -12.65 8.26 -1.03
C ARG A 8 -11.62 9.09 -1.82
N PRO A 9 -10.60 9.71 -1.19
CA PRO A 9 -9.52 10.36 -1.93
C PRO A 9 -8.79 9.43 -2.91
N ALA A 10 -8.46 8.21 -2.50
CA ALA A 10 -7.76 7.24 -3.35
C ALA A 10 -8.57 6.94 -4.62
N ILE A 11 -9.85 6.60 -4.47
CA ILE A 11 -10.75 6.35 -5.60
C ILE A 11 -10.91 7.58 -6.50
N LYS A 12 -10.97 8.78 -5.90
CA LYS A 12 -11.05 10.02 -6.69
C LYS A 12 -9.81 10.22 -7.56
N LEU A 13 -8.60 10.01 -7.04
CA LEU A 13 -7.36 10.13 -7.80
C LEU A 13 -7.34 9.19 -9.01
N VAL A 14 -7.78 7.95 -8.81
CA VAL A 14 -7.87 6.94 -9.87
C VAL A 14 -8.87 7.37 -10.96
N MET A 15 -10.06 7.80 -10.55
CA MET A 15 -11.10 8.27 -11.48
C MET A 15 -10.64 9.50 -12.27
N ASP A 16 -9.97 10.45 -11.60
CA ASP A 16 -9.43 11.64 -12.25
C ASP A 16 -8.30 11.28 -13.25
N ALA A 17 -7.46 10.28 -12.93
CA ALA A 17 -6.43 9.79 -13.84
C ALA A 17 -7.02 9.11 -15.09
N MET A 18 -8.03 8.26 -14.90
CA MET A 18 -8.77 7.65 -16.01
C MET A 18 -9.43 8.71 -16.90
N ALA A 19 -10.06 9.72 -16.30
CA ALA A 19 -10.68 10.82 -17.04
C ALA A 19 -9.69 11.68 -17.84
N LYS A 20 -8.41 11.68 -17.46
CA LYS A 20 -7.31 12.40 -18.14
C LYS A 20 -6.58 11.56 -19.20
N GLY A 21 -7.14 10.40 -19.59
CA GLY A 21 -6.54 9.52 -20.60
C GLY A 21 -5.72 8.37 -20.01
N GLY A 22 -5.99 7.98 -18.76
CA GLY A 22 -5.48 6.74 -18.19
C GLY A 22 -6.24 5.54 -18.75
N ASP A 23 -5.63 4.83 -19.69
CA ASP A 23 -6.25 3.71 -20.43
C ASP A 23 -5.90 2.34 -19.87
N TYR A 24 -4.78 2.23 -19.15
CA TYR A 24 -4.26 0.98 -18.61
C TYR A 24 -4.08 1.07 -17.10
N TYR A 25 -4.30 -0.05 -16.41
CA TYR A 25 -4.06 -0.16 -14.99
C TYR A 25 -3.26 -1.42 -14.64
N TYR A 26 -2.55 -1.32 -13.52
CA TYR A 26 -1.98 -2.44 -12.79
C TYR A 26 -2.29 -2.25 -11.31
N GLN A 27 -2.73 -3.31 -10.63
CA GLN A 27 -2.88 -3.33 -9.18
C GLN A 27 -2.22 -4.56 -8.59
N SER A 28 -1.67 -4.42 -7.38
CA SER A 28 -1.16 -5.53 -6.60
C SER A 28 -1.08 -5.17 -5.12
N ASP A 29 -1.29 -6.17 -4.26
CA ASP A 29 -0.88 -6.11 -2.86
C ASP A 29 0.66 -6.17 -2.77
N ILE A 30 1.25 -5.53 -1.76
CA ILE A 30 2.67 -5.64 -1.43
C ILE A 30 2.85 -6.80 -0.44
N LYS A 31 3.45 -7.90 -0.91
CA LYS A 31 3.74 -9.07 -0.08
C LYS A 31 4.80 -8.73 0.98
N ALA A 32 4.58 -9.25 2.18
CA ALA A 32 5.45 -9.10 3.34
C ALA A 32 5.59 -7.66 3.85
N PHE A 33 4.65 -6.77 3.49
CA PHE A 33 4.65 -5.36 3.90
C PHE A 33 4.87 -5.19 5.40
N PHE A 34 4.00 -5.75 6.24
CA PHE A 34 4.14 -5.61 7.69
C PHE A 34 5.32 -6.41 8.28
N THR A 35 5.74 -7.51 7.66
CA THR A 35 6.75 -8.41 8.24
C THR A 35 8.19 -8.07 7.84
N LYS A 36 8.40 -7.08 6.96
CA LYS A 36 9.73 -6.68 6.48
C LYS A 36 10.06 -5.20 6.65
N ILE A 37 9.18 -4.39 7.25
CA ILE A 37 9.48 -2.98 7.56
C ILE A 37 10.71 -2.88 8.49
N PRO A 38 11.79 -2.19 8.08
CA PRO A 38 12.98 -1.99 8.89
C PRO A 38 12.77 -0.83 9.87
N THR A 39 12.27 -1.14 11.06
CA THR A 39 11.83 -0.15 12.07
C THR A 39 12.91 0.86 12.47
N ALA A 40 14.17 0.44 12.60
CA ALA A 40 15.28 1.32 12.99
C ALA A 40 15.48 2.49 12.01
N GLY A 41 15.39 2.24 10.69
CA GLY A 41 15.50 3.30 9.69
C GLY A 41 14.34 4.29 9.75
N ILE A 42 13.14 3.81 10.09
CA ILE A 42 11.95 4.66 10.25
C ILE A 42 12.06 5.53 11.50
N VAL A 43 12.50 4.97 12.62
CA VAL A 43 12.72 5.72 13.87
C VAL A 43 13.75 6.83 13.64
N ALA A 44 14.86 6.52 12.98
CA ALA A 44 15.88 7.51 12.65
C ALA A 44 15.32 8.63 11.75
N LYS A 45 14.50 8.29 10.74
CA LYS A 45 13.83 9.27 9.88
C LYS A 45 12.86 10.16 10.67
N VAL A 46 12.07 9.58 11.57
CA VAL A 46 11.17 10.35 12.44
C VAL A 46 11.97 11.31 13.31
N GLN A 47 13.04 10.84 13.95
CA GLN A 47 13.92 11.68 14.76
C GLN A 47 14.53 12.83 13.95
N SER A 48 14.99 12.57 12.72
CA SER A 48 15.60 13.61 11.88
C SER A 48 14.62 14.69 11.43
N GLU A 49 13.35 14.33 11.21
CA GLU A 49 12.32 15.29 10.78
C GLU A 49 11.77 16.09 11.96
N THR A 50 11.54 15.46 13.11
CA THR A 50 10.93 16.12 14.27
C THR A 50 11.92 16.82 15.19
N HIS A 51 13.20 16.43 15.15
CA HIS A 51 14.24 16.87 16.06
C HIS A 51 13.90 16.60 17.54
N ASP A 52 13.05 15.60 17.82
CA ASP A 52 12.60 15.24 19.16
C ASP A 52 12.97 13.78 19.47
N GLU A 53 14.02 13.62 20.27
CA GLU A 53 14.52 12.31 20.71
C GLU A 53 13.53 11.55 21.59
N LYS A 54 12.74 12.27 22.41
CA LYS A 54 11.76 11.65 23.32
C LYS A 54 10.59 11.09 22.53
N LEU A 55 10.13 11.85 21.53
CA LEU A 55 9.09 11.39 20.60
C LEU A 55 9.58 10.18 19.80
N ALA A 56 10.80 10.23 19.26
CA ALA A 56 11.37 9.10 18.51
C ALA A 56 11.47 7.83 19.37
N ALA A 57 11.95 7.96 20.61
CA ALA A 57 12.02 6.84 21.55
C ALA A 57 10.63 6.30 21.94
N LEU A 58 9.63 7.16 22.09
CA LEU A 58 8.24 6.74 22.33
C LEU A 58 7.67 6.00 21.11
N PHE A 59 7.95 6.50 19.91
CA PHE A 59 7.53 5.87 18.66
C PHE A 59 8.19 4.50 18.47
N GLU A 60 9.50 4.38 18.71
CA GLU A 60 10.23 3.11 18.68
C GLU A 60 9.59 2.08 19.61
N LYS A 61 9.33 2.44 20.87
CA LYS A 61 8.61 1.58 21.83
C LYS A 61 7.20 1.21 21.40
N GLY A 62 6.52 2.10 20.66
CA GLY A 62 5.20 1.82 20.10
C GLY A 62 5.24 0.86 18.90
N LEU A 63 6.36 0.81 18.18
CA LEU A 63 6.61 -0.17 17.12
C LEU A 63 7.13 -1.51 17.67
N GLU A 64 7.76 -1.51 18.85
CA GLU A 64 8.15 -2.73 19.55
C GLU A 64 6.91 -3.59 19.81
N VAL A 65 6.84 -4.69 19.07
CA VAL A 65 5.83 -5.72 19.26
C VAL A 65 6.22 -6.55 20.48
N ASN A 66 5.96 -6.04 21.68
CA ASN A 66 6.11 -6.81 22.90
C ASN A 66 4.94 -7.81 23.00
N LEU A 67 5.19 -9.06 22.59
CA LEU A 67 4.38 -10.22 22.96
C LEU A 67 4.54 -10.48 24.47
N ALA A 68 4.05 -9.56 25.31
CA ALA A 68 4.13 -9.68 26.76
C ALA A 68 3.34 -10.90 27.27
N ASN A 69 2.30 -11.32 26.53
CA ASN A 69 1.51 -12.53 26.83
C ASN A 69 1.54 -13.51 25.65
N LYS A 70 2.70 -14.14 25.39
CA LYS A 70 2.85 -15.18 24.35
C LYS A 70 1.82 -16.31 24.48
N ASP A 71 1.40 -16.64 25.70
CA ASP A 71 0.50 -17.77 25.96
C ASP A 71 -0.99 -17.45 25.65
N GLU A 72 -1.42 -16.19 25.74
CA GLU A 72 -2.79 -15.76 25.36
C GLU A 72 -2.93 -15.47 23.86
N LEU A 73 -1.83 -15.20 23.17
CA LEU A 73 -1.81 -14.69 21.78
C LEU A 73 -1.38 -15.71 20.73
N LEU A 74 -1.26 -17.00 21.06
CA LEU A 74 -0.96 -18.07 20.09
C LEU A 74 -1.92 -18.07 18.90
N SER A 75 -3.17 -17.66 19.10
CA SER A 75 -4.17 -17.49 18.03
C SER A 75 -3.88 -16.29 17.10
N TYR A 76 -3.19 -15.25 17.57
CA TYR A 76 -2.84 -14.04 16.83
C TYR A 76 -1.38 -14.01 16.37
N ALA A 77 -0.60 -15.06 16.62
CA ALA A 77 0.81 -15.19 16.24
C ALA A 77 1.08 -14.86 14.75
N LYS A 78 0.09 -15.07 13.86
CA LYS A 78 0.18 -14.74 12.43
C LYS A 78 0.21 -13.24 12.11
N LEU A 79 -0.26 -12.38 13.02
CA LEU A 79 -0.27 -10.92 12.86
C LEU A 79 1.07 -10.27 13.25
N PHE A 80 2.00 -11.08 13.77
CA PHE A 80 3.26 -10.61 14.32
C PHE A 80 4.46 -11.11 13.50
N PRO A 81 5.50 -10.28 13.33
CA PRO A 81 6.73 -10.71 12.66
C PRO A 81 7.46 -11.77 13.48
N SER A 82 7.84 -12.87 12.83
CA SER A 82 8.46 -14.03 13.49
C SER A 82 9.95 -13.86 13.81
N ASN A 83 10.62 -12.89 13.17
CA ASN A 83 12.09 -12.81 13.11
C ASN A 83 12.68 -11.47 13.58
N GLY A 84 11.94 -10.68 14.38
CA GLY A 84 12.42 -9.40 14.93
C GLY A 84 12.54 -8.24 13.92
N THR A 85 12.13 -8.44 12.66
CA THR A 85 11.98 -7.38 11.65
C THR A 85 10.51 -7.27 11.26
N GLY A 86 9.99 -6.05 11.14
CA GLY A 86 8.58 -5.79 10.84
C GLY A 86 7.81 -5.18 12.00
N VAL A 87 6.50 -5.00 11.79
CA VAL A 87 5.56 -4.31 12.67
C VAL A 87 4.24 -5.09 12.74
N ALA A 88 3.41 -4.86 13.76
CA ALA A 88 2.16 -5.59 13.94
C ALA A 88 1.10 -5.21 12.88
N GLN A 89 0.42 -6.20 12.30
CA GLN A 89 -0.69 -5.92 11.37
C GLN A 89 -1.90 -5.32 12.12
N GLY A 90 -2.55 -4.32 11.53
CA GLY A 90 -3.75 -3.68 12.11
C GLY A 90 -3.47 -2.53 13.09
N SER A 91 -2.21 -2.21 13.37
CA SER A 91 -1.82 -1.02 14.14
C SER A 91 -1.70 0.22 13.25
N SER A 92 -2.20 1.36 13.71
CA SER A 92 -2.06 2.65 13.02
C SER A 92 -0.59 3.09 12.93
N LEU A 93 0.24 2.75 13.93
CA LEU A 93 1.68 3.02 13.91
C LEU A 93 2.38 2.21 12.83
N SER A 94 1.95 0.97 12.61
CA SER A 94 2.48 0.11 11.53
C SER A 94 2.16 0.67 10.14
N ALA A 95 0.91 1.14 9.95
CA ALA A 95 0.52 1.79 8.71
C ALA A 95 1.32 3.09 8.47
N PHE A 96 1.54 3.88 9.53
CA PHE A 96 2.40 5.05 9.46
C PHE A 96 3.85 4.70 9.11
N ALA A 97 4.44 3.70 9.76
CA ALA A 97 5.81 3.26 9.47
C ALA A 97 5.99 2.83 8.02
N GLY A 98 5.03 2.08 7.47
CA GLY A 98 5.03 1.73 6.05
C GLY A 98 4.90 2.94 5.12
N ASN A 99 4.12 3.95 5.51
CA ASN A 99 4.01 5.19 4.73
C ASN A 99 5.29 6.04 4.76
N VAL A 100 5.98 6.10 5.90
CA VAL A 100 7.29 6.77 5.98
C VAL A 100 8.32 6.03 5.12
N LEU A 101 8.34 4.70 5.18
CA LEU A 101 9.26 3.87 4.41
C LEU A 101 9.12 4.08 2.90
N LEU A 102 7.88 4.13 2.42
CA LEU A 102 7.56 4.19 0.99
C LEU A 102 7.29 5.61 0.49
N PHE A 103 7.54 6.65 1.30
CA PHE A 103 7.28 8.05 0.92
C PHE A 103 8.05 8.43 -0.35
N ASP A 104 9.37 8.20 -0.38
CA ASP A 104 10.20 8.56 -1.54
C ASP A 104 9.88 7.67 -2.76
N PHE A 105 9.56 6.40 -2.52
CA PHE A 105 9.10 5.48 -3.55
C PHE A 105 7.84 6.00 -4.26
N ASP A 106 6.84 6.43 -3.50
CA ASP A 106 5.57 6.92 -4.05
C ASP A 106 5.78 8.16 -4.94
N HIS A 107 6.68 9.07 -4.54
CA HIS A 107 7.01 10.27 -5.32
C HIS A 107 7.75 9.88 -6.61
N GLN A 108 8.81 9.08 -6.49
CA GLN A 108 9.60 8.64 -7.65
C GLN A 108 8.74 7.87 -8.67
N LEU A 109 7.81 7.05 -8.21
CA LEU A 109 6.89 6.32 -9.08
C LEU A 109 5.96 7.27 -9.83
N ASN A 110 5.41 8.29 -9.16
CA ASN A 110 4.54 9.28 -9.82
C ASN A 110 5.33 10.21 -10.77
N ASP A 111 6.60 10.48 -10.49
CA ASP A 111 7.49 11.28 -11.38
C ASP A 111 7.77 10.58 -12.73
N MET A 112 7.46 9.29 -12.86
CA MET A 112 7.56 8.55 -14.13
C MET A 112 6.47 8.92 -15.15
N GLY A 113 5.51 9.78 -14.78
CA GLY A 113 4.39 10.17 -15.64
C GLY A 113 3.20 9.21 -15.61
N VAL A 114 3.14 8.35 -14.59
CA VAL A 114 1.96 7.54 -14.26
C VAL A 114 1.23 8.15 -13.07
N THR A 115 -0.03 7.75 -12.84
CA THR A 115 -0.71 8.03 -11.56
C THR A 115 -0.67 6.79 -10.69
N ALA A 116 0.13 6.81 -9.63
CA ALA A 116 0.19 5.72 -8.65
C ALA A 116 -0.51 6.12 -7.35
N VAL A 117 -1.41 5.26 -6.89
CA VAL A 117 -2.18 5.39 -5.67
C VAL A 117 -1.91 4.18 -4.79
N ARG A 118 -1.35 4.41 -3.60
CA ARG A 118 -1.09 3.37 -2.60
C ARG A 118 -2.00 3.55 -1.39
N TYR A 119 -2.62 2.48 -0.95
CA TYR A 119 -3.41 2.42 0.28
C TYR A 119 -2.85 1.32 1.17
N ILE A 120 -1.95 1.69 2.10
CA ILE A 120 -1.19 0.73 2.91
C ILE A 120 -0.37 -0.19 1.97
N ASP A 121 -0.77 -1.46 1.82
CA ASP A 121 -0.15 -2.47 0.98
C ASP A 121 -0.82 -2.64 -0.38
N ASP A 122 -2.01 -2.09 -0.60
CA ASP A 122 -2.64 -2.04 -1.92
C ASP A 122 -1.95 -0.98 -2.79
N LEU A 123 -1.32 -1.37 -3.90
CA LEU A 123 -0.77 -0.46 -4.92
C LEU A 123 -1.61 -0.54 -6.19
N LEU A 124 -2.00 0.62 -6.73
CA LEU A 124 -2.65 0.76 -8.04
C LEU A 124 -1.92 1.81 -8.87
N ILE A 125 -1.62 1.48 -10.11
CA ILE A 125 -0.96 2.35 -11.09
C ILE A 125 -1.89 2.50 -12.29
N VAL A 126 -2.15 3.72 -12.70
CA VAL A 126 -2.89 4.08 -13.91
C VAL A 126 -1.95 4.79 -14.89
N SER A 127 -2.00 4.41 -16.16
CA SER A 127 -1.16 4.94 -17.22
C SER A 127 -1.93 5.10 -18.52
N GLY A 128 -1.62 6.14 -19.29
CA GLY A 128 -2.11 6.28 -20.67
C GLY A 128 -1.34 5.45 -21.70
N SER A 129 -0.25 4.78 -21.29
CA SER A 129 0.56 3.94 -22.17
C SER A 129 0.94 2.64 -21.47
N GLU A 130 0.73 1.52 -22.17
CA GLU A 130 1.16 0.21 -21.69
C GLU A 130 2.68 0.15 -21.44
N ARG A 131 3.47 0.77 -22.33
CA ARG A 131 4.92 0.85 -22.17
C ARG A 131 5.34 1.59 -20.89
N LEU A 132 4.68 2.71 -20.57
CA LEU A 132 4.94 3.44 -19.33
C LEU A 132 4.50 2.64 -18.10
N LEU A 133 3.38 1.92 -18.22
CA LEU A 133 2.90 1.03 -17.16
C LEU A 133 3.93 -0.07 -16.85
N ASP A 134 4.47 -0.72 -17.87
CA ASP A 134 5.53 -1.73 -17.72
C ASP A 134 6.77 -1.18 -17.01
N GLN A 135 7.20 0.02 -17.41
CA GLN A 135 8.35 0.68 -16.78
C GLN A 135 8.09 0.97 -15.29
N ALA A 136 6.88 1.46 -14.96
CA ALA A 136 6.46 1.73 -13.59
C ALA A 136 6.37 0.46 -12.72
N ILE A 137 5.90 -0.66 -13.28
CA ILE A 137 5.86 -1.96 -12.60
C ILE A 137 7.29 -2.43 -12.30
N VAL A 138 8.18 -2.44 -13.30
CA VAL A 138 9.57 -2.88 -13.13
C VAL A 138 10.31 -2.01 -12.11
N PHE A 139 10.09 -0.69 -12.15
CA PHE A 139 10.60 0.22 -11.13
C PHE A 139 10.10 -0.17 -9.74
N SER A 140 8.80 -0.44 -9.62
CA SER A 140 8.17 -0.83 -8.35
C SER A 140 8.74 -2.13 -7.80
N GLU A 141 8.85 -3.17 -8.62
CA GLU A 141 9.45 -4.45 -8.22
C GLU A 141 10.89 -4.29 -7.74
N LYS A 142 11.71 -3.54 -8.49
CA LYS A 142 13.10 -3.29 -8.14
C LYS A 142 13.23 -2.50 -6.84
N HIS A 143 12.45 -1.44 -6.66
CA HIS A 143 12.53 -0.61 -5.48
C HIS A 143 12.03 -1.36 -4.23
N LEU A 144 10.88 -2.03 -4.32
CA LEU A 144 10.29 -2.81 -3.23
C LEU A 144 11.17 -3.98 -2.82
N SER A 145 11.84 -4.65 -3.77
CA SER A 145 12.75 -5.76 -3.45
C SER A 145 13.97 -5.32 -2.64
N SER A 146 14.40 -4.06 -2.74
CA SER A 146 15.47 -3.52 -1.88
C SER A 146 15.11 -3.50 -0.39
N PHE A 147 13.81 -3.47 -0.07
CA PHE A 147 13.29 -3.58 1.29
C PHE A 147 12.86 -5.02 1.66
N GLY A 148 13.05 -5.99 0.75
CA GLY A 148 12.58 -7.36 0.92
C GLY A 148 11.08 -7.56 0.70
N PHE A 149 10.41 -6.58 0.09
CA PHE A 149 9.03 -6.71 -0.36
C PHE A 149 8.96 -7.28 -1.79
N SER A 150 7.77 -7.70 -2.20
CA SER A 150 7.50 -8.12 -3.59
C SER A 150 6.05 -7.84 -3.97
N LEU A 151 5.77 -7.67 -5.25
CA LEU A 151 4.42 -7.58 -5.78
C LEU A 151 3.91 -8.98 -6.17
N TYR A 152 2.60 -9.19 -6.12
CA TYR A 152 2.00 -10.40 -6.64
C TYR A 152 1.96 -10.36 -8.18
N PRO A 153 2.20 -11.50 -8.85
CA PRO A 153 2.06 -11.56 -10.29
C PRO A 153 0.60 -11.44 -10.69
N ALA A 154 0.31 -10.65 -11.73
CA ALA A 154 -1.02 -10.54 -12.32
C ALA A 154 -1.33 -11.80 -13.15
N VAL A 155 -1.79 -12.85 -12.49
CA VAL A 155 -2.24 -14.11 -13.10
C VAL A 155 -3.77 -14.19 -13.10
N ALA A 156 -4.33 -14.76 -14.17
CA ALA A 156 -5.78 -14.91 -14.30
C ALA A 156 -6.37 -15.68 -13.11
N GLY A 157 -7.38 -15.10 -12.45
CA GLY A 157 -8.07 -15.68 -11.30
C GLY A 157 -7.46 -15.33 -9.92
N SER A 158 -6.41 -14.51 -9.86
CA SER A 158 -5.92 -13.95 -8.60
C SER A 158 -6.62 -12.65 -8.25
N ASP A 159 -7.12 -12.52 -7.02
CA ASP A 159 -7.68 -11.27 -6.50
C ASP A 159 -6.59 -10.30 -6.01
N LYS A 160 -5.34 -10.78 -5.86
CA LYS A 160 -4.23 -10.03 -5.24
C LYS A 160 -3.45 -9.16 -6.21
N ALA A 161 -3.60 -9.40 -7.50
CA ALA A 161 -2.99 -8.60 -8.54
C ALA A 161 -3.80 -8.71 -9.83
N ALA A 162 -4.00 -7.59 -10.51
CA ALA A 162 -4.71 -7.54 -11.77
C ALA A 162 -4.10 -6.47 -12.68
N ARG A 163 -4.22 -6.68 -13.98
CA ARG A 163 -3.77 -5.75 -15.02
C ARG A 163 -4.77 -5.76 -16.15
N GLY A 164 -5.00 -4.62 -16.77
CA GLY A 164 -5.79 -4.56 -17.98
C GLY A 164 -6.09 -3.14 -18.43
N GLU A 165 -7.11 -3.01 -19.26
CA GLU A 165 -7.61 -1.72 -19.72
C GLU A 165 -8.62 -1.14 -18.72
N CYS A 166 -8.52 0.15 -18.43
CA CYS A 166 -9.44 0.84 -17.53
C CYS A 166 -10.90 0.80 -18.02
N LYS A 167 -11.12 0.69 -19.34
CA LYS A 167 -12.45 0.61 -19.95
C LYS A 167 -13.24 -0.64 -19.55
N THR A 168 -12.57 -1.75 -19.21
CA THR A 168 -13.26 -2.97 -18.75
C THR A 168 -13.71 -2.86 -17.30
N GLY A 169 -13.13 -1.89 -16.58
CA GLY A 169 -13.28 -1.73 -15.14
C GLY A 169 -12.46 -2.73 -14.34
N PHE A 170 -12.29 -2.39 -13.06
CA PHE A 170 -11.52 -3.18 -12.10
C PHE A 170 -12.02 -2.91 -10.67
N ASN A 171 -11.62 -3.76 -9.73
CA ASN A 171 -11.97 -3.60 -8.32
C ASN A 171 -10.78 -3.05 -7.53
N PHE A 172 -10.98 -1.94 -6.83
CA PHE A 172 -9.97 -1.33 -5.96
C PHE A 172 -10.63 -0.84 -4.66
N LEU A 173 -10.04 -1.18 -3.51
CA LEU A 173 -10.52 -0.78 -2.18
C LEU A 173 -12.02 -1.06 -1.95
N GLY A 174 -12.50 -2.21 -2.40
CA GLY A 174 -13.90 -2.61 -2.28
C GLY A 174 -14.88 -1.87 -3.22
N CYS A 175 -14.38 -1.07 -4.15
CA CYS A 175 -15.17 -0.38 -5.17
C CYS A 175 -14.89 -0.98 -6.56
N THR A 176 -15.92 -1.13 -7.39
CA THR A 176 -15.76 -1.35 -8.82
C THR A 176 -15.63 0.01 -9.51
N VAL A 177 -14.47 0.23 -10.14
CA VAL A 177 -14.08 1.45 -10.83
C VAL A 177 -14.21 1.21 -12.34
N GLN A 178 -14.95 2.08 -13.02
CA GLN A 178 -15.18 2.08 -14.47
C GLN A 178 -15.16 3.52 -14.99
N THR A 179 -14.93 3.70 -16.29
CA THR A 179 -14.99 5.02 -16.92
C THR A 179 -16.34 5.68 -16.62
N ASN A 180 -16.32 6.85 -15.96
CA ASN A 180 -17.49 7.62 -15.50
C ASN A 180 -18.41 6.94 -14.47
N ARG A 181 -17.99 5.83 -13.84
CA ARG A 181 -18.81 5.12 -12.85
C ARG A 181 -17.96 4.49 -11.75
N CYS A 182 -18.28 4.76 -10.49
CA CYS A 182 -17.71 4.05 -9.34
C CYS A 182 -18.85 3.56 -8.44
N VAL A 183 -18.91 2.26 -8.19
CA VAL A 183 -19.94 1.62 -7.34
C VAL A 183 -19.29 0.67 -6.34
N PRO A 184 -19.94 0.33 -5.21
CA PRO A 184 -19.45 -0.73 -4.35
C PRO A 184 -19.29 -2.04 -5.13
N SER A 185 -18.17 -2.74 -4.92
CA SER A 185 -17.93 -4.03 -5.58
C SER A 185 -18.95 -5.08 -5.14
N SER A 186 -19.20 -6.08 -5.99
CA SER A 186 -20.10 -7.19 -5.66
C SER A 186 -19.72 -7.85 -4.33
N ALA A 187 -18.43 -8.06 -4.08
CA ALA A 187 -17.91 -8.63 -2.84
C ALA A 187 -18.22 -7.76 -1.61
N SER A 188 -18.15 -6.44 -1.74
CA SER A 188 -18.50 -5.50 -0.66
C SER A 188 -20.00 -5.53 -0.32
N ARG A 189 -20.85 -5.75 -1.32
CA ARG A 189 -22.33 -5.79 -1.16
C ARG A 189 -22.79 -7.06 -0.44
N VAL A 190 -22.07 -8.18 -0.58
CA VAL A 190 -22.38 -9.43 0.14
C VAL A 190 -22.04 -9.34 1.63
N LYS A 191 -21.05 -8.53 2.01
CA LYS A 191 -20.64 -8.33 3.41
C LYS A 191 -21.54 -7.39 4.22
N THR A 192 -22.58 -6.81 3.62
CA THR A 192 -23.47 -5.82 4.26
C THR A 192 -24.82 -6.40 4.72
N HIS A 193 -24.97 -7.72 4.70
CA HIS A 193 -26.09 -8.48 5.28
C HIS A 193 -25.58 -9.40 6.38
#